data_AF-A0A956Q948-F1
#
_entry.id   AF-A0A956Q948-F1
#
_cell.length_a   1.000
_cell.length_b   1.000
_cell.length_c   1.000
_cell.angle_alpha   90.00
_cell.angle_beta   90.00
_cell.angle_gamma   90.00
#
_symmetry.space_group_name_H-M   'P 1'
#
loop_
_entity.id
_entity.type
_entity.pdbx_description
1 polymer ?
#
loop_
_entity_poly.entity_id
_entity_poly.type
_entity_poly.pdbx_seq_one_letter_code
_entity_poly.pdbx_strand_id
1 'polypeptide(L)'
;MKPGDEAARRRLALGYAIACHGLFAGGVAAMVFSMYHGLSRGPLHLRQPWSWMLDLLLLAQFPLVHSFLLSSGGRGWLNRLAPRGLGATLATTSYVVVASLQLLSLFVLWSPSGQILWQAQGEVRLLLTVFYALSWMLVARAMTDAGLGIQLGWLGWKALYDGQSPRYGGMPRQGLFRYTRQPIYLAFCLTLWTVPTWTPDQLVLALWFSAYCLLGPLLKERRYRQRYGREFEEYSREVPYFVPRPTG
;
A
#
# COMPACT_ATOMS: atom_id res chain seq x y z
N MET A 1 33.44 14.46 -4.26
CA MET A 1 32.92 13.62 -5.38
C MET A 1 33.30 14.31 -6.67
N LYS A 2 33.77 13.60 -7.71
CA LYS A 2 34.10 14.27 -8.98
C LYS A 2 32.79 14.75 -9.64
N PRO A 3 32.78 15.85 -10.42
CA PRO A 3 31.56 16.37 -11.06
C PRO A 3 30.81 15.31 -11.91
N GLY A 4 31.53 14.39 -12.55
CA GLY A 4 30.95 13.28 -13.32
C GLY A 4 30.18 12.26 -12.46
N ASP A 5 30.63 12.02 -11.22
CA ASP A 5 29.98 11.11 -10.28
C ASP A 5 28.64 11.68 -9.78
N GLU A 6 28.57 13.01 -9.62
CA GLU A 6 27.35 13.70 -9.18
C GLU A 6 26.25 13.65 -10.24
N ALA A 7 26.61 13.89 -11.50
CA ALA A 7 25.68 13.78 -12.62
C ALA A 7 25.15 12.34 -12.77
N ALA A 8 26.01 11.33 -12.63
CA ALA A 8 25.61 9.92 -12.68
C ALA A 8 24.65 9.56 -11.54
N ARG A 9 24.96 9.99 -10.31
CA ARG A 9 24.11 9.76 -9.13
C ARG A 9 22.72 10.40 -9.30
N ARG A 10 22.65 11.65 -9.77
CA ARG A 10 21.38 12.34 -10.02
C ARG A 10 20.55 11.64 -11.10
N ARG A 11 21.17 11.21 -12.20
CA ARG A 11 20.47 10.43 -13.24
C ARG A 11 19.89 9.12 -12.69
N LEU A 12 20.67 8.39 -11.89
CA LEU A 12 20.20 7.17 -11.23
C LEU A 12 19.00 7.46 -10.31
N ALA A 13 19.10 8.50 -9.47
CA ALA A 13 18.01 8.90 -8.59
C ALA A 13 16.72 9.25 -9.35
N LEU A 14 16.83 9.97 -10.47
CA LEU A 14 15.68 10.29 -11.33
C LEU A 14 15.09 9.04 -11.98
N GLY A 15 15.91 8.07 -12.39
CA GLY A 15 15.42 6.77 -12.88
C GLY A 15 14.59 6.04 -11.82
N TYR A 16 15.06 6.01 -10.57
CA TYR A 16 14.30 5.47 -9.44
C TYR A 16 13.01 6.25 -9.17
N ALA A 17 13.04 7.58 -9.29
CA ALA A 17 11.86 8.42 -9.12
C ALA A 17 10.76 8.06 -10.13
N ILE A 18 11.12 8.00 -11.43
CA ILE A 18 10.19 7.67 -12.51
C ILE A 18 9.63 6.27 -12.33
N ALA A 19 10.48 5.28 -12.07
CA ALA A 19 10.04 3.89 -11.87
C ALA A 19 9.11 3.77 -10.65
N CYS A 20 9.49 4.37 -9.50
CA CYS A 20 8.72 4.30 -8.26
C CYS A 20 7.34 4.95 -8.42
N HIS A 21 7.29 6.19 -8.92
CA HIS A 21 6.03 6.92 -9.05
C HIS A 21 5.16 6.39 -10.19
N GLY A 22 5.76 5.97 -11.31
CA GLY A 22 5.03 5.36 -12.42
C GLY A 22 4.39 4.04 -12.03
N LEU A 23 5.13 3.15 -11.35
CA LEU A 23 4.58 1.89 -10.84
C LEU A 23 3.55 2.11 -9.74
N PHE A 24 3.78 3.04 -8.82
CA PHE A 24 2.83 3.38 -7.78
C PHE A 24 1.51 3.87 -8.38
N ALA A 25 1.57 4.84 -9.30
CA ALA A 25 0.39 5.38 -9.97
C ALA A 25 -0.33 4.30 -10.78
N GLY A 26 0.41 3.48 -11.54
CA GLY A 26 -0.16 2.37 -12.31
C GLY A 26 -0.83 1.32 -11.43
N GLY A 27 -0.19 0.92 -10.33
CA GLY A 27 -0.73 -0.05 -9.38
C GLY A 27 -1.98 0.46 -8.68
N VAL A 28 -1.99 1.72 -8.22
CA VAL A 28 -3.18 2.35 -7.63
C VAL A 28 -4.30 2.50 -8.66
N ALA A 29 -4.00 2.93 -9.88
CA ALA A 29 -5.02 3.07 -10.92
C ALA A 29 -5.65 1.72 -11.31
N ALA A 30 -4.83 0.68 -11.48
CA ALA A 30 -5.29 -0.68 -11.73
C ALA A 30 -6.18 -1.17 -10.58
N MET A 31 -5.76 -0.99 -9.32
CA MET A 31 -6.54 -1.33 -8.14
C MET A 31 -7.88 -0.60 -8.09
N VAL A 32 -7.87 0.73 -8.22
CA VAL A 32 -9.08 1.57 -8.19
C VAL A 32 -10.07 1.13 -9.27
N PHE A 33 -9.58 0.93 -10.50
CA PHE A 33 -10.40 0.54 -11.63
C PHE A 33 -10.96 -0.88 -11.49
N SER A 34 -10.11 -1.85 -11.15
CA SER A 34 -10.51 -3.25 -11.02
C SER A 34 -11.53 -3.42 -9.91
N MET A 35 -11.29 -2.84 -8.72
CA MET A 35 -12.24 -2.91 -7.60
C MET A 35 -13.58 -2.21 -7.91
N TYR A 36 -13.58 -1.07 -8.58
CA TYR A 36 -14.83 -0.37 -8.96
C TYR A 36 -15.74 -1.25 -9.83
N HIS A 37 -15.14 -2.09 -10.69
CA HIS A 37 -15.84 -3.04 -11.54
C HIS A 37 -15.94 -4.44 -10.91
N GLY A 38 -15.67 -4.58 -9.60
CA GLY A 38 -15.74 -5.85 -8.88
C GLY A 38 -14.82 -6.91 -9.47
N LEU A 39 -13.65 -6.53 -9.99
CA LEU A 39 -12.70 -7.43 -10.66
C LEU A 39 -13.30 -8.20 -11.85
N SER A 40 -14.42 -7.74 -12.40
CA SER A 40 -15.10 -8.40 -13.52
C SER A 40 -14.43 -8.13 -14.87
N ARG A 41 -13.38 -7.31 -14.90
CA ARG A 41 -12.66 -6.87 -16.11
C ARG A 41 -11.18 -7.15 -15.93
N GLY A 42 -10.56 -7.75 -16.94
CA GLY A 42 -9.14 -8.02 -16.97
C GLY A 42 -8.72 -8.52 -18.36
N PRO A 43 -7.42 -8.42 -18.71
CA PRO A 43 -6.91 -8.93 -19.97
C PRO A 43 -6.74 -10.46 -19.97
N LEU A 44 -6.72 -11.09 -18.79
CA LEU A 44 -6.44 -12.51 -18.63
C LEU A 44 -7.72 -13.28 -18.26
N HIS A 45 -8.01 -14.35 -19.00
CA HIS A 45 -9.14 -15.25 -18.75
C HIS A 45 -8.67 -16.70 -18.82
N LEU A 46 -8.28 -17.26 -17.68
CA LEU A 46 -7.86 -18.65 -17.59
C LEU A 46 -9.05 -19.57 -17.33
N ARG A 47 -8.99 -20.79 -17.89
CA ARG A 47 -9.92 -21.87 -17.54
C ARG A 47 -9.68 -22.36 -16.12
N GLN A 48 -10.74 -22.81 -15.45
CA GLN A 48 -10.62 -23.51 -14.18
C GLN A 48 -9.82 -24.82 -14.35
N PRO A 49 -9.01 -25.23 -13.36
CA PRO A 49 -8.77 -24.59 -12.06
C PRO A 49 -7.64 -23.54 -12.07
N TRP A 50 -7.02 -23.26 -13.23
CA TRP A 50 -5.83 -22.41 -13.31
C TRP A 50 -6.09 -20.95 -12.92
N SER A 51 -7.29 -20.43 -13.18
CA SER A 51 -7.72 -19.11 -12.70
C SER A 51 -7.65 -19.03 -11.17
N TRP A 52 -8.29 -19.97 -10.47
CA TRP A 52 -8.29 -20.01 -9.00
C TRP A 52 -6.89 -20.11 -8.41
N MET A 53 -6.02 -20.92 -9.01
CA MET A 53 -4.63 -21.07 -8.55
C MET A 53 -3.85 -19.78 -8.70
N LEU A 54 -3.99 -19.10 -9.85
CA LEU A 54 -3.33 -17.82 -10.10
C LEU A 54 -3.86 -16.75 -9.16
N ASP A 55 -5.18 -16.60 -9.04
CA ASP A 55 -5.81 -15.57 -8.22
C ASP A 55 -5.48 -15.77 -6.74
N LEU A 56 -5.46 -17.02 -6.25
CA LEU A 56 -5.02 -17.34 -4.89
C LEU A 56 -3.55 -16.98 -4.66
N LEU A 57 -2.68 -17.27 -5.65
CA LEU A 57 -1.27 -16.89 -5.58
C LEU A 57 -1.11 -15.36 -5.55
N LEU A 58 -1.86 -14.63 -6.38
CA LEU A 58 -1.86 -13.17 -6.43
C LEU A 58 -2.39 -12.53 -5.13
N LEU A 59 -3.43 -13.13 -4.52
CA LEU A 59 -3.93 -12.72 -3.20
C LEU A 59 -2.92 -12.97 -2.09
N ALA A 60 -2.27 -14.14 -2.10
CA ALA A 60 -1.34 -14.55 -1.06
C ALA A 60 0.00 -13.80 -1.14
N GLN A 61 0.52 -13.58 -2.35
CA GLN A 61 1.85 -12.96 -2.53
C GLN A 61 1.92 -11.56 -1.92
N PHE A 62 0.87 -10.73 -2.04
CA PHE A 62 0.90 -9.37 -1.53
C PHE A 62 1.14 -9.31 -0.01
N PRO A 63 0.25 -9.82 0.86
CA PRO A 63 0.44 -9.69 2.30
C PRO A 63 1.69 -10.43 2.80
N LEU A 64 2.05 -11.57 2.18
CA LEU A 64 3.22 -12.35 2.57
C LEU A 64 4.52 -11.61 2.24
N VAL A 65 4.71 -11.21 0.98
CA VAL A 65 5.93 -10.53 0.54
C VAL A 65 5.99 -9.12 1.14
N HIS A 66 4.91 -8.34 1.09
CA HIS A 66 4.85 -7.01 1.70
C HIS A 66 5.22 -7.01 3.19
N SER A 67 4.72 -7.98 3.96
CA SER A 67 5.04 -8.11 5.40
C SER A 67 6.46 -8.63 5.62
N PHE A 68 6.93 -9.59 4.81
CA PHE A 68 8.29 -10.09 4.86
C PHE A 68 9.31 -8.98 4.62
N LEU A 69 9.09 -8.11 3.62
CA LEU A 69 9.98 -7.00 3.28
C LEU A 69 10.15 -5.98 4.43
N LEU A 70 9.20 -5.91 5.36
CA LEU A 70 9.27 -5.09 6.57
C LEU A 70 9.98 -5.78 7.75
N SER A 71 10.30 -7.07 7.65
CA SER A 71 11.07 -7.83 8.64
C SER A 71 12.58 -7.50 8.58
N SER A 72 13.36 -7.98 9.55
CA SER A 72 14.83 -7.84 9.51
C SER A 72 15.45 -8.53 8.29
N GLY A 73 15.03 -9.75 7.98
CA GLY A 73 15.49 -10.52 6.82
C GLY A 73 15.10 -9.86 5.49
N GLY A 74 13.85 -9.43 5.36
CA GLY A 74 13.36 -8.77 4.15
C GLY A 74 14.02 -7.42 3.87
N ARG A 75 14.32 -6.62 4.91
CA ARG A 75 15.13 -5.39 4.76
C ARG A 75 16.54 -5.70 4.24
N GLY A 76 17.15 -6.78 4.70
CA GLY A 76 18.43 -7.26 4.17
C GLY A 76 18.36 -7.62 2.68
N TRP A 77 17.26 -8.24 2.25
CA TRP A 77 17.01 -8.55 0.84
C TRP A 77 16.80 -7.28 0.00
N LEU A 78 15.98 -6.32 0.46
CA LEU A 78 15.76 -5.04 -0.23
C LEU A 78 17.06 -4.26 -0.47
N ASN A 79 17.95 -4.26 0.52
CA ASN A 79 19.24 -3.57 0.43
C ASN A 79 20.13 -4.13 -0.70
N ARG A 80 19.88 -5.38 -1.15
CA ARG A 80 20.62 -6.03 -2.24
C ARG A 80 20.05 -5.71 -3.62
N LEU A 81 18.84 -5.15 -3.73
CA LEU A 81 18.23 -4.80 -5.01
C LEU A 81 18.84 -3.54 -5.64
N ALA A 82 19.39 -2.64 -4.83
CA ALA A 82 20.01 -1.42 -5.31
C ALA A 82 21.47 -1.65 -5.69
N PRO A 83 22.07 -0.79 -6.55
CA PRO A 83 23.50 -0.79 -6.81
C PRO A 83 24.32 -0.75 -5.51
N ARG A 84 25.52 -1.36 -5.54
CA ARG A 84 26.39 -1.51 -4.37
C ARG A 84 26.56 -0.18 -3.63
N GLY A 85 26.33 -0.20 -2.32
CA GLY A 85 26.43 0.97 -1.44
C GLY A 85 25.18 1.85 -1.34
N LEU A 86 24.16 1.66 -2.20
CA LEU A 86 22.96 2.50 -2.21
C LEU A 86 21.71 1.85 -1.58
N GLY A 87 21.79 0.58 -1.20
CA GLY A 87 20.68 -0.20 -0.66
C GLY A 87 19.96 0.45 0.51
N ALA A 88 20.71 0.89 1.52
CA ALA A 88 20.14 1.54 2.70
C ALA A 88 19.48 2.88 2.37
N THR A 89 20.06 3.66 1.44
CA THR A 89 19.50 4.94 0.99
C THR A 89 18.19 4.72 0.23
N LEU A 90 18.17 3.76 -0.69
CA LEU A 90 17.02 3.48 -1.55
C LEU A 90 15.99 2.54 -0.93
N ALA A 91 16.15 2.09 0.32
CA ALA A 91 15.31 1.06 0.93
C ALA A 91 13.81 1.38 0.86
N THR A 92 13.40 2.62 1.14
CA THR A 92 11.99 3.05 1.03
C THR A 92 11.49 3.08 -0.41
N THR A 93 12.32 3.55 -1.35
CA THR A 93 11.99 3.59 -2.77
C THR A 93 11.85 2.18 -3.35
N SER A 94 12.82 1.30 -3.09
CA SER A 94 12.80 -0.10 -3.52
C SER A 94 11.61 -0.85 -2.92
N TYR A 95 11.29 -0.59 -1.65
CA TYR A 95 10.11 -1.16 -1.02
C TYR A 95 8.82 -0.78 -1.76
N VAL A 96 8.63 0.51 -2.06
CA VAL A 96 7.44 0.98 -2.77
C VAL A 96 7.39 0.48 -4.21
N VAL A 97 8.54 0.38 -4.91
CA VAL A 97 8.61 -0.26 -6.24
C VAL A 97 8.11 -1.70 -6.18
N VAL A 98 8.63 -2.51 -5.25
CA VAL A 98 8.24 -3.92 -5.13
C VAL A 98 6.79 -4.05 -4.66
N ALA A 99 6.32 -3.22 -3.72
CA ALA A 99 4.91 -3.21 -3.30
C ALA A 99 3.96 -2.82 -4.44
N SER A 100 4.35 -1.84 -5.26
CA SER A 100 3.55 -1.38 -6.41
C SER A 100 3.49 -2.44 -7.50
N LEU A 101 4.59 -3.17 -7.74
CA LEU A 101 4.60 -4.32 -8.64
C LEU A 101 3.69 -5.44 -8.15
N GLN A 102 3.67 -5.74 -6.85
CA GLN A 102 2.77 -6.75 -6.29
C GLN A 102 1.29 -6.38 -6.50
N LEU A 103 0.92 -5.10 -6.29
CA LEU A 103 -0.44 -4.62 -6.53
C LEU A 103 -0.78 -4.61 -8.03
N LEU A 104 0.12 -4.10 -8.87
CA LEU A 104 -0.10 -4.05 -10.31
C LEU A 104 -0.30 -5.46 -10.86
N SER A 105 0.56 -6.42 -10.48
CA SER A 105 0.41 -7.83 -10.85
C SER A 105 -0.92 -8.41 -10.36
N LEU A 106 -1.30 -8.17 -9.10
CA LEU A 106 -2.58 -8.64 -8.56
C LEU A 106 -3.77 -8.16 -9.39
N PHE A 107 -3.84 -6.87 -9.72
CA PHE A 107 -5.02 -6.30 -10.35
C PHE A 107 -5.03 -6.37 -11.88
N VAL A 108 -3.87 -6.49 -12.53
CA VAL A 108 -3.77 -6.65 -14.00
C VAL A 108 -3.83 -8.12 -14.41
N LEU A 109 -3.24 -9.03 -13.62
CA LEU A 109 -3.20 -10.45 -13.94
C LEU A 109 -4.33 -11.25 -13.28
N TRP A 110 -5.25 -10.60 -12.58
CA TRP A 110 -6.46 -11.25 -12.07
C TRP A 110 -7.24 -11.91 -13.20
N SER A 111 -7.71 -13.14 -12.98
CA SER A 111 -8.52 -13.89 -13.94
C SER A 111 -10.00 -13.91 -13.50
N PRO A 112 -10.87 -13.02 -14.02
CA PRO A 112 -12.23 -12.86 -13.51
C PRO A 112 -13.07 -14.15 -13.55
N SER A 113 -13.89 -14.39 -12.52
CA SER A 113 -14.86 -15.50 -12.51
C SER A 113 -15.98 -15.37 -13.55
N GLY A 114 -16.22 -14.15 -14.05
CA GLY A 114 -17.29 -13.83 -15.00
C GLY A 114 -18.68 -13.65 -14.36
N GLN A 115 -18.80 -13.75 -13.04
CA GLN A 115 -20.07 -13.65 -12.34
C GLN A 115 -20.26 -12.27 -11.69
N ILE A 116 -21.42 -11.65 -11.91
CA ILE A 116 -21.84 -10.42 -11.22
C ILE A 116 -22.99 -10.79 -10.28
N LEU A 117 -22.76 -10.64 -8.97
CA LEU A 117 -23.78 -10.90 -7.95
C LEU A 117 -24.75 -9.73 -7.85
N TRP A 118 -24.22 -8.51 -7.85
CA TRP A 118 -25.02 -7.30 -7.79
C TRP A 118 -24.25 -6.11 -8.38
N GLN A 119 -24.97 -5.23 -9.07
CA GLN A 119 -24.41 -4.00 -9.59
C GLN A 119 -25.37 -2.85 -9.32
N ALA A 120 -24.86 -1.80 -8.68
CA ALA A 120 -25.63 -0.61 -8.40
C ALA A 120 -26.07 0.10 -9.69
N GLN A 121 -27.29 0.64 -9.69
CA GLN A 121 -27.86 1.38 -10.81
C GLN A 121 -28.39 2.75 -10.33
N GLY A 122 -28.60 3.68 -11.26
CA GLY A 122 -29.19 5.01 -10.98
C GLY A 122 -28.48 5.77 -9.86
N GLU A 123 -29.27 6.34 -8.95
CA GLU A 123 -28.82 7.14 -7.80
C GLU A 123 -27.97 6.33 -6.81
N VAL A 124 -28.28 5.04 -6.63
CA VAL A 124 -27.51 4.15 -5.75
C VAL A 124 -26.08 4.00 -6.25
N ARG A 125 -25.89 3.89 -7.57
CA ARG A 125 -24.55 3.86 -8.17
C ARG A 125 -23.81 5.16 -7.90
N LEU A 126 -24.46 6.31 -8.10
CA LEU A 126 -23.85 7.61 -7.83
C LEU A 126 -23.41 7.72 -6.36
N LEU A 127 -24.26 7.34 -5.42
CA LEU A 127 -23.97 7.36 -3.99
C LEU A 127 -22.76 6.48 -3.64
N LEU A 128 -22.72 5.24 -4.13
CA LEU A 128 -21.59 4.34 -3.90
C LEU A 128 -20.31 4.85 -4.57
N THR A 129 -20.39 5.42 -5.77
CA THR A 129 -19.23 6.06 -6.42
C THR A 129 -18.67 7.21 -5.59
N VAL A 130 -19.53 8.01 -4.97
CA VAL A 130 -19.11 9.08 -4.05
C VAL A 130 -18.43 8.49 -2.81
N PHE A 131 -19.01 7.49 -2.16
CA PHE A 131 -18.37 6.83 -1.00
C PHE A 131 -17.05 6.14 -1.36
N TYR A 132 -16.97 5.54 -2.53
CA TYR A 132 -15.75 4.96 -3.06
C TYR A 132 -14.67 6.02 -3.28
N ALA A 133 -15.00 7.14 -3.93
CA ALA A 133 -14.06 8.24 -4.11
C ALA A 133 -13.61 8.83 -2.76
N LEU A 134 -14.54 9.05 -1.82
CA LEU A 134 -14.23 9.57 -0.49
C LEU A 134 -13.33 8.61 0.32
N SER A 135 -13.50 7.30 0.20
CA SER A 135 -12.62 6.33 0.87
C SER A 135 -11.20 6.36 0.30
N TRP A 136 -11.02 6.52 -1.01
CA TRP A 136 -9.69 6.75 -1.62
C TRP A 136 -9.07 8.08 -1.18
N MET A 137 -9.85 9.15 -1.09
CA MET A 137 -9.37 10.43 -0.54
C MET A 137 -8.94 10.27 0.93
N LEU A 138 -9.65 9.46 1.71
CA LEU A 138 -9.29 9.16 3.09
C LEU A 138 -7.98 8.35 3.17
N VAL A 139 -7.74 7.40 2.24
CA VAL A 139 -6.45 6.71 2.13
C VAL A 139 -5.33 7.71 1.86
N ALA A 140 -5.50 8.61 0.88
CA ALA A 140 -4.52 9.64 0.56
C ALA A 140 -4.25 10.58 1.75
N ARG A 141 -5.30 10.99 2.48
CA ARG A 141 -5.18 11.79 3.70
C ARG A 141 -4.41 11.05 4.79
N ALA A 142 -4.71 9.77 5.02
CA ALA A 142 -4.05 8.95 6.03
C ALA A 142 -2.57 8.69 5.69
N MET A 143 -2.24 8.48 4.41
CA MET A 143 -0.85 8.42 3.94
C MET A 143 -0.12 9.74 4.18
N THR A 144 -0.83 10.87 4.04
CA THR A 144 -0.27 12.18 4.30
C THR A 144 0.11 12.36 5.77
N ASP A 145 -0.79 12.02 6.69
CA ASP A 145 -0.52 12.06 8.13
C ASP A 145 0.57 11.08 8.56
N ALA A 146 0.74 9.96 7.86
CA ALA A 146 1.78 8.97 8.13
C ALA A 146 3.18 9.38 7.62
N GLY A 147 3.27 10.48 6.89
CA GLY A 147 4.46 10.92 6.17
C GLY A 147 4.49 10.39 4.75
N LEU A 148 3.97 11.20 3.80
CA LEU A 148 3.92 10.88 2.36
C LEU A 148 5.23 10.33 1.83
N GLY A 149 6.35 10.82 2.35
CA GLY A 149 7.63 10.47 1.79
C GLY A 149 8.07 9.03 1.95
N ILE A 150 7.66 8.41 3.04
CA ILE A 150 7.89 6.98 3.26
C ILE A 150 6.87 6.19 2.45
N GLN A 151 5.62 6.65 2.39
CA GLN A 151 4.51 5.94 1.75
C GLN A 151 4.60 5.92 0.22
N LEU A 152 5.06 7.03 -0.39
CA LEU A 152 5.28 7.16 -1.84
C LEU A 152 6.71 6.81 -2.26
N GLY A 153 7.57 6.40 -1.32
CA GLY A 153 8.94 5.99 -1.61
C GLY A 153 9.85 7.12 -2.07
N TRP A 154 9.45 8.40 -1.93
CA TRP A 154 10.26 9.52 -2.41
C TRP A 154 11.53 9.76 -1.59
N LEU A 155 11.58 9.25 -0.36
CA LEU A 155 12.57 9.65 0.64
C LEU A 155 13.95 9.14 0.22
N GLY A 156 14.02 7.91 -0.29
CA GLY A 156 15.26 7.29 -0.71
C GLY A 156 15.86 7.92 -1.96
N TRP A 157 15.09 8.01 -3.05
CA TRP A 157 15.62 8.59 -4.30
C TRP A 157 15.93 10.08 -4.15
N LYS A 158 15.14 10.84 -3.37
CA LYS A 158 15.43 12.25 -3.11
C LYS A 158 16.71 12.41 -2.30
N ALA A 159 16.91 11.61 -1.25
CA ALA A 159 18.16 11.60 -0.49
C ALA A 159 19.36 11.24 -1.39
N LEU A 160 19.21 10.28 -2.31
CA LEU A 160 20.23 9.96 -3.30
C LEU A 160 20.52 11.13 -4.25
N TYR A 161 19.49 11.82 -4.72
CA TYR A 161 19.62 12.99 -5.60
C TYR A 161 20.40 14.11 -4.90
N ASP A 162 20.00 14.42 -3.66
CA ASP A 162 20.58 15.48 -2.83
C ASP A 162 21.96 15.09 -2.27
N GLY A 163 22.31 13.81 -2.28
CA GLY A 163 23.59 13.32 -1.76
C GLY A 163 23.66 13.22 -0.26
N GLN A 164 22.51 12.99 0.37
CA GLN A 164 22.34 12.96 1.81
C GLN A 164 21.82 11.59 2.23
N SER A 165 21.87 11.32 3.54
CA SER A 165 21.20 10.14 4.11
C SER A 165 19.70 10.40 4.29
N PRO A 166 18.83 9.39 4.08
CA PRO A 166 17.40 9.53 4.33
C PRO A 166 17.11 9.91 5.79
N ARG A 167 16.31 10.95 6.00
CA ARG A 167 15.83 11.35 7.33
C ARG A 167 14.43 10.82 7.56
N TYR A 168 14.30 9.82 8.44
CA TYR A 168 13.01 9.26 8.81
C TYR A 168 12.36 10.13 9.88
N GLY A 169 11.09 10.47 9.69
CA GLY A 169 10.30 11.17 10.71
C GLY A 169 10.05 10.32 11.97
N GLY A 170 9.51 10.98 13.00
CA GLY A 170 9.04 10.33 14.21
C GLY A 170 7.75 9.52 14.01
N MET A 171 7.21 8.99 15.10
CA MET A 171 5.98 8.22 15.06
C MET A 171 4.77 9.11 14.71
N PRO A 172 3.92 8.74 13.74
CA PRO A 172 2.70 9.49 13.44
C PRO A 172 1.71 9.48 14.61
N ARG A 173 1.33 10.67 15.09
CA ARG A 173 0.31 10.87 16.15
C ARG A 173 -0.74 11.93 15.81
N GLN A 174 -0.51 12.67 14.73
CA GLN A 174 -1.34 13.82 14.35
C GLN A 174 -2.36 13.44 13.26
N GLY A 175 -3.30 14.36 12.99
CA GLY A 175 -4.36 14.14 12.01
C GLY A 175 -5.19 12.89 12.33
N LEU A 176 -5.38 12.01 11.35
CA LEU A 176 -6.19 10.80 11.51
C LEU A 176 -5.64 9.83 12.56
N PHE A 177 -4.33 9.88 12.86
CA PHE A 177 -3.71 9.06 13.90
C PHE A 177 -4.13 9.46 15.33
N ARG A 178 -4.89 10.56 15.51
CA ARG A 178 -5.51 10.91 16.80
C ARG A 178 -6.76 10.07 17.10
N TYR A 179 -7.44 9.58 16.06
CA TYR A 179 -8.73 8.91 16.22
C TYR A 179 -8.61 7.39 16.22
N THR A 180 -7.61 6.84 15.51
CA THR A 180 -7.32 5.40 15.42
C THR A 180 -5.84 5.19 15.14
N ARG A 181 -5.26 4.08 15.59
CA ARG A 181 -3.85 3.73 15.32
C ARG A 181 -3.62 3.17 13.93
N GLN A 182 -4.69 2.75 13.25
CA GLN A 182 -4.65 2.13 11.93
C GLN A 182 -5.46 2.90 10.85
N PRO A 183 -5.32 4.23 10.70
CA PRO A 183 -6.19 5.01 9.82
C PRO A 183 -6.03 4.64 8.34
N ILE A 184 -4.82 4.32 7.87
CA ILE A 184 -4.58 3.86 6.49
C ILE A 184 -5.31 2.55 6.23
N TYR A 185 -5.21 1.58 7.15
CA TYR A 185 -5.83 0.27 7.00
C TYR A 185 -7.35 0.36 7.07
N LEU A 186 -7.89 1.17 7.98
CA LEU A 186 -9.32 1.44 8.06
C LEU A 186 -9.84 2.10 6.76
N ALA A 187 -9.16 3.14 6.29
CA ALA A 187 -9.54 3.82 5.05
C ALA A 187 -9.49 2.87 3.85
N PHE A 188 -8.49 2.00 3.77
CA PHE A 188 -8.41 0.96 2.75
C PHE A 188 -9.54 -0.07 2.88
N CYS A 189 -9.91 -0.51 4.09
CA CYS A 189 -11.10 -1.34 4.25
C CYS A 189 -12.35 -0.68 3.65
N LEU A 190 -12.54 0.64 3.85
CA LEU A 190 -13.69 1.33 3.26
C LEU A 190 -13.68 1.26 1.73
N THR A 191 -12.51 1.31 1.07
CA THR A 191 -12.46 1.16 -0.41
C THR A 191 -12.91 -0.22 -0.86
N LEU A 192 -12.63 -1.27 -0.07
CA LEU A 192 -13.04 -2.65 -0.36
C LEU A 192 -14.56 -2.85 -0.34
N TRP A 193 -15.25 -2.12 0.54
CA TRP A 193 -16.67 -2.32 0.85
C TRP A 193 -17.61 -1.27 0.22
N THR A 194 -17.08 -0.20 -0.38
CA THR A 194 -17.87 0.87 -1.00
C THR A 194 -17.95 0.79 -2.54
N VAL A 195 -17.49 -0.33 -3.11
CA VAL A 195 -17.54 -0.56 -4.57
C VAL A 195 -18.98 -0.67 -5.09
N PRO A 196 -19.27 -0.19 -6.32
CA PRO A 196 -20.61 -0.24 -6.90
C PRO A 196 -20.93 -1.58 -7.59
N THR A 197 -19.94 -2.45 -7.80
CA THR A 197 -20.10 -3.75 -8.47
C THR A 197 -19.58 -4.85 -7.55
N TRP A 198 -20.44 -5.80 -7.21
CA TRP A 198 -20.12 -6.94 -6.37
C TRP A 198 -20.13 -8.23 -7.18
N THR A 199 -19.02 -8.95 -7.08
CA THR A 199 -18.77 -10.27 -7.68
C THR A 199 -18.25 -11.21 -6.59
N PRO A 200 -18.18 -12.53 -6.84
CA PRO A 200 -17.48 -13.43 -5.92
C PRO A 200 -16.01 -13.03 -5.74
N ASP A 201 -15.33 -12.59 -6.80
CA ASP A 201 -13.94 -12.15 -6.79
C ASP A 201 -13.72 -10.97 -5.82
N GLN A 202 -14.55 -9.93 -5.93
CA GLN A 202 -14.49 -8.76 -5.07
C GLN A 202 -14.80 -9.09 -3.61
N LEU A 203 -15.72 -10.03 -3.36
CA LEU A 203 -16.04 -10.45 -1.99
C LEU A 203 -14.86 -11.18 -1.35
N VAL A 204 -14.22 -12.11 -2.08
CA VAL A 204 -13.01 -12.80 -1.62
C VAL A 204 -11.90 -11.79 -1.33
N LEU A 205 -11.69 -10.83 -2.25
CA LEU A 205 -10.70 -9.77 -2.09
C LEU A 205 -10.99 -8.90 -0.86
N ALA A 206 -12.25 -8.47 -0.69
CA ALA A 206 -12.67 -7.63 0.43
C ALA A 206 -12.47 -8.33 1.78
N LEU A 207 -12.85 -9.61 1.89
CA LEU A 207 -12.67 -10.40 3.10
C LEU A 207 -11.18 -10.62 3.40
N TRP A 208 -10.40 -11.04 2.41
CA TRP A 208 -8.96 -11.32 2.55
C TRP A 208 -8.19 -10.08 3.00
N PHE A 209 -8.37 -8.94 2.32
CA PHE A 209 -7.66 -7.73 2.68
C PHE A 209 -8.21 -7.03 3.91
N SER A 210 -9.49 -7.19 4.26
CA SER A 210 -10.01 -6.74 5.56
C SER A 210 -9.34 -7.49 6.71
N ALA A 211 -9.22 -8.82 6.59
CA ALA A 211 -8.49 -9.63 7.57
C ALA A 211 -7.02 -9.19 7.66
N TYR A 212 -6.36 -8.95 6.52
CA TYR A 212 -5.00 -8.41 6.51
C TYR A 212 -4.90 -7.02 7.15
N CYS A 213 -5.85 -6.13 6.90
CA CYS A 213 -5.90 -4.79 7.50
C CYS A 213 -6.10 -4.82 9.01
N LEU A 214 -6.76 -5.85 9.54
CA LEU A 214 -6.93 -6.04 10.99
C LEU A 214 -5.72 -6.72 11.63
N LEU A 215 -5.10 -7.69 10.97
CA LEU A 215 -4.05 -8.53 11.57
C LEU A 215 -2.62 -8.07 11.24
N GLY A 216 -2.38 -7.65 9.99
CA GLY A 216 -1.08 -7.17 9.52
C GLY A 216 -0.46 -6.06 10.37
N PRO A 217 -1.23 -5.05 10.82
CA PRO A 217 -0.68 -3.97 11.63
C PRO A 217 -0.24 -4.41 13.03
N LEU A 218 -0.60 -5.59 13.52
CA LEU A 218 -0.07 -6.11 14.79
C LEU A 218 1.45 -6.30 14.72
N LEU A 219 1.98 -6.71 13.55
CA LEU A 219 3.43 -6.78 13.31
C LEU A 219 4.05 -5.37 13.27
N LYS A 220 3.32 -4.38 12.75
CA LYS A 220 3.72 -2.97 12.77
C LYS A 220 3.82 -2.46 14.21
N GLU A 221 2.81 -2.71 15.04
CA GLU A 221 2.82 -2.29 16.45
C GLU A 221 3.94 -2.94 17.24
N ARG A 222 4.26 -4.23 16.99
CA ARG A 222 5.44 -4.88 17.60
C ARG A 222 6.74 -4.14 17.27
N ARG A 223 6.92 -3.73 16.00
CA ARG A 223 8.07 -2.91 15.59
C ARG A 223 8.05 -1.51 16.22
N TYR A 224 6.88 -0.92 16.40
CA TYR A 224 6.76 0.39 17.05
C TYR A 224 7.08 0.31 18.54
N ARG A 225 6.63 -0.73 19.26
CA ARG A 225 7.05 -1.00 20.65
C ARG A 225 8.56 -1.10 20.77
N GLN A 226 9.21 -1.84 19.86
CA GLN A 226 10.67 -1.99 19.85
C GLN A 226 11.40 -0.68 19.54
N ARG A 227 10.86 0.17 18.64
CA ARG A 227 11.52 1.39 18.17
C ARG A 227 11.28 2.60 19.06
N TYR A 228 10.05 2.77 19.56
CA TYR A 228 9.60 3.96 20.27
C TYR A 228 9.33 3.71 21.77
N GLY A 229 9.29 2.45 22.23
CA GLY A 229 9.16 2.10 23.64
C GLY A 229 7.96 2.76 24.31
N ARG A 230 8.21 3.45 25.44
CA ARG A 230 7.20 4.15 26.26
C ARG A 230 6.35 5.12 25.45
N GLU A 231 6.95 5.82 24.49
CA GLU A 231 6.26 6.78 23.62
C GLU A 231 5.05 6.10 22.93
N PHE A 232 5.22 4.88 22.41
CA PHE A 232 4.15 4.14 21.75
C PHE A 232 3.19 3.50 22.74
N GLU A 233 3.67 3.07 23.91
CA GLU A 233 2.81 2.50 24.95
C GLU A 233 1.77 3.52 25.43
N GLU A 234 2.19 4.74 25.74
CA GLU A 234 1.31 5.86 26.13
C GLU A 234 0.28 6.15 25.04
N TYR A 235 0.74 6.34 23.80
CA TYR A 235 -0.13 6.54 22.64
C TYR A 235 -1.15 5.39 22.47
N SER A 236 -0.75 4.15 22.73
CA SER A 236 -1.64 2.98 22.62
C SER A 236 -2.67 2.84 23.73
N ARG A 237 -2.50 3.57 24.85
CA ARG A 237 -3.53 3.66 25.90
C ARG A 237 -4.61 4.68 25.55
N GLU A 238 -4.24 5.72 24.81
CA GLU A 238 -5.13 6.84 24.48
C GLU A 238 -5.91 6.62 23.19
N VAL A 239 -5.26 6.12 22.14
CA VAL A 239 -5.86 6.00 20.81
C VAL A 239 -6.28 4.56 20.53
N PRO A 240 -7.52 4.26 20.13
CA PRO A 240 -7.99 2.89 19.90
C PRO A 240 -7.27 2.23 18.71
N TYR A 241 -7.22 0.90 18.72
CA TYR A 241 -6.53 0.14 17.68
C TYR A 241 -7.10 0.42 16.28
N PHE A 242 -8.38 0.14 16.05
CA PHE A 242 -8.96 0.13 14.70
C PHE A 242 -10.20 1.03 14.58
N VAL A 243 -11.24 0.80 15.39
CA VAL A 243 -12.47 1.58 15.39
C VAL A 243 -12.19 3.00 15.92
N PRO A 244 -12.42 4.06 15.12
CA PRO A 244 -12.10 5.41 15.53
C PRO A 244 -12.95 5.86 16.71
N ARG A 245 -12.36 6.64 17.62
CA ARG A 245 -13.07 7.34 18.70
C ARG A 245 -12.78 8.83 18.61
N PRO A 246 -13.78 9.72 18.73
CA PRO A 246 -13.53 11.15 18.89
C PRO A 246 -12.59 11.38 20.06
N THR A 247 -11.60 12.25 19.88
CA THR A 247 -10.79 12.73 21.01
C THR A 247 -11.66 13.73 21.78
N GLY A 248 -11.80 13.51 23.10
CA GLY A 248 -12.42 14.47 24.01
C GLY A 248 -11.51 15.67 24.26
#